data_AF-X1VWU2-F1
#
_entry.id   AF-X1VWU2-F1
#
_cell.length_a   1.000
_cell.length_b   1.000
_cell.length_c   1.000
_cell.angle_alpha   90.00
_cell.angle_beta   90.00
_cell.angle_gamma   90.00
#
_symmetry.space_group_name_H-M   'P 1'
#
loop_
_entity.id
_entity.type
_entity.pdbx_description
1 polymer ?
#
loop_
_entity_poly.entity_id
_entity_poly.type
_entity_poly.pdbx_seq_one_letter_code
_entity_poly.pdbx_strand_id
1 'polypeptide(L)'
;RDKGYTGKETKAKGNGSMKRGNLSIWEKLRNKRIAKKRAPGERPFSVIKRTFNGDRTFVKTLPRVRVKEMFKCFAYDLYQLVTLERKRISVSQVNNRKIVEK
;
A
#
# COMPACT_ATOMS: atom_id res chain seq x y z
N ARG A 1 11.22 -13.93 9.34
CA ARG A 1 9.77 -14.06 9.02
C ARG A 1 9.05 -12.78 9.47
N ASP A 2 8.10 -12.24 8.70
CA ASP A 2 7.39 -11.01 9.08
C ASP A 2 6.60 -11.25 10.39
N LYS A 3 6.99 -10.51 11.43
CA LYS A 3 6.43 -10.60 12.78
C LYS A 3 4.94 -10.24 12.80
N GLY A 4 4.50 -9.34 11.93
CA GLY A 4 3.11 -8.90 11.87
C GLY A 4 2.14 -9.88 11.20
N TYR A 5 2.65 -10.86 10.45
CA TYR A 5 1.82 -11.93 9.88
C TYR A 5 1.93 -13.24 10.66
N THR A 6 2.90 -13.38 11.58
CA THR A 6 3.23 -14.68 12.17
C THR A 6 3.06 -14.68 13.67
N GLY A 7 1.81 -14.53 14.16
CA GLY A 7 1.40 -14.81 15.55
C GLY A 7 2.22 -14.17 16.68
N LYS A 8 3.19 -13.30 16.35
CA LYS A 8 4.10 -12.71 17.30
C LYS A 8 3.39 -11.54 17.93
N GLU A 9 3.40 -11.52 19.26
CA GLU A 9 2.82 -10.42 19.99
C GLU A 9 3.45 -9.10 19.56
N THR A 10 2.58 -8.16 19.21
CA THR A 10 2.97 -6.81 18.81
C THR A 10 2.78 -5.89 20.00
N LYS A 11 3.71 -4.94 20.19
CA LYS A 11 3.58 -3.88 21.21
C LYS A 11 2.39 -2.93 21.00
N ALA A 12 1.71 -3.01 19.85
CA ALA A 12 0.52 -2.22 19.56
C ALA A 12 -0.70 -2.70 20.36
N LYS A 13 -1.48 -1.76 20.91
CA LYS A 13 -2.75 -2.05 21.61
C LYS A 13 -3.65 -2.94 20.74
N GLY A 14 -4.07 -4.09 21.27
CA GLY A 14 -5.02 -5.01 20.63
C GLY A 14 -4.43 -6.11 19.74
N ASN A 15 -3.12 -6.39 19.82
CA ASN A 15 -2.40 -7.42 19.06
C ASN A 15 -2.68 -7.33 17.54
N GLY A 16 -1.81 -6.63 16.81
CA GLY A 16 -1.92 -6.40 15.35
C GLY A 16 -1.44 -7.56 14.48
N SER A 17 -1.23 -8.75 15.07
CA SER A 17 -0.77 -9.93 14.32
C SER A 17 -1.93 -10.70 13.66
N MET A 18 -1.73 -11.08 12.39
CA MET A 18 -2.69 -11.93 11.69
C MET A 18 -2.60 -13.39 12.18
N LYS A 19 -3.76 -14.04 12.31
CA LYS A 19 -3.84 -15.49 12.49
C LYS A 19 -3.76 -16.20 11.14
N ARG A 20 -3.22 -17.42 11.10
CA ARG A 20 -3.10 -18.26 9.89
C ARG A 20 -3.70 -19.65 10.15
N GLY A 21 -4.00 -20.39 9.08
CA GLY A 21 -4.57 -21.74 9.16
C GLY A 21 -6.07 -21.76 8.90
N ASN A 22 -6.78 -22.71 9.51
CA ASN A 22 -8.24 -22.77 9.46
C ASN A 22 -8.83 -21.70 10.36
N LEU A 23 -9.26 -20.59 9.74
CA LEU A 23 -9.76 -19.40 10.43
C LEU A 23 -11.27 -19.46 10.60
N SER A 24 -11.76 -19.16 11.80
CA SER A 24 -13.18 -18.86 12.03
C SER A 24 -13.60 -17.57 11.31
N ILE A 25 -14.92 -17.36 11.16
CA ILE A 25 -15.46 -16.15 10.52
C ILE A 25 -14.94 -14.88 11.22
N TRP A 26 -14.92 -14.87 12.55
CA TRP A 26 -14.43 -13.75 13.35
C TRP A 26 -12.95 -13.45 13.13
N GLU A 27 -12.13 -14.49 12.96
CA GLU A 27 -10.71 -14.35 12.68
C GLU A 27 -10.45 -13.83 11.26
N LYS A 28 -11.25 -14.26 10.28
CA LYS A 28 -11.23 -13.69 8.93
C LYS A 28 -11.56 -12.20 8.95
N LEU A 29 -12.61 -11.80 9.67
CA LEU A 29 -12.99 -10.39 9.82
C LEU A 29 -11.92 -9.57 10.54
N ARG A 30 -11.30 -10.13 11.59
CA ARG A 30 -10.15 -9.52 12.27
C ARG A 30 -8.97 -9.32 11.33
N ASN A 31 -8.58 -10.36 10.58
CA ASN A 31 -7.49 -10.27 9.61
C ASN A 31 -7.80 -9.25 8.51
N LYS A 32 -9.05 -9.19 8.01
CA LYS A 32 -9.51 -8.18 7.04
C LYS A 32 -9.37 -6.76 7.59
N ARG A 33 -9.72 -6.55 8.87
CA ARG A 33 -9.53 -5.25 9.55
C ARG A 33 -8.06 -4.87 9.67
N ILE A 34 -7.19 -5.81 10.05
CA ILE A 34 -5.74 -5.59 10.14
C ILE A 34 -5.18 -5.24 8.76
N ALA A 35 -5.55 -6.00 7.72
CA ALA A 35 -5.14 -5.76 6.34
C ALA A 35 -5.59 -4.37 5.86
N LYS A 36 -6.83 -3.95 6.14
CA LYS A 36 -7.32 -2.62 5.78
C LYS A 36 -6.48 -1.49 6.41
N LYS A 37 -6.02 -1.66 7.65
CA LYS A 37 -5.14 -0.67 8.31
C LYS A 37 -3.72 -0.66 7.74
N ARG A 38 -3.20 -1.82 7.30
CA ARG A 38 -1.83 -1.97 6.79
C ARG A 38 -1.69 -1.62 5.31
N ALA A 39 -2.73 -1.85 4.52
CA ALA A 39 -2.72 -1.65 3.08
C ALA A 39 -2.20 -0.27 2.64
N PRO A 40 -2.54 0.85 3.29
CA PRO A 40 -1.98 2.17 2.94
C PRO A 40 -0.46 2.24 3.07
N GLY A 41 0.13 1.60 4.09
CA GLY A 41 1.58 1.62 4.33
C GLY A 41 2.36 0.61 3.49
N GLU A 42 1.76 -0.53 3.14
CA GLU A 42 2.41 -1.55 2.31
C GLU A 42 2.29 -1.25 0.80
N ARG A 43 1.28 -0.47 0.40
CA ARG A 43 1.01 -0.13 -1.00
C ARG A 43 2.18 0.56 -1.72
N PRO A 44 2.88 1.57 -1.15
CA PRO A 44 4.01 2.21 -1.83
C PRO A 44 5.09 1.22 -2.27
N PHE A 45 5.47 0.30 -1.38
CA PHE A 45 6.45 -0.74 -1.68
C PHE A 45 5.98 -1.67 -2.80
N SER A 46 4.70 -2.05 -2.78
CA SER A 46 4.11 -2.89 -3.83
C SER A 46 4.13 -2.21 -5.20
N VAL A 47 3.78 -0.92 -5.25
CA VAL A 47 3.79 -0.13 -6.49
C VAL A 47 5.22 0.01 -6.98
N ILE A 48 6.16 0.50 -6.16
CA ILE A 48 7.57 0.65 -6.55
C ILE A 48 8.16 -0.65 -7.09
N LYS A 49 7.86 -1.78 -6.43
CA LYS A 49 8.33 -3.09 -6.88
C LYS A 49 7.74 -3.51 -8.23
N ARG A 50 6.43 -3.33 -8.44
CA ARG A 50 5.70 -3.88 -9.60
C ARG A 50 5.66 -2.93 -10.81
N THR A 51 5.50 -1.64 -10.60
CA THR A 51 5.33 -0.65 -11.69
C THR A 51 6.65 -0.03 -12.12
N PHE A 52 7.59 0.17 -11.18
CA PHE A 52 8.91 0.74 -11.49
C PHE A 52 10.01 -0.33 -11.57
N ASN A 53 9.62 -1.62 -11.50
CA ASN A 53 10.54 -2.76 -11.48
C ASN A 53 11.65 -2.60 -10.43
N GLY A 54 11.32 -1.96 -9.30
CA GLY A 54 12.29 -1.49 -8.31
C GLY A 54 12.92 -2.59 -7.45
N ASP A 55 12.59 -3.86 -7.66
CA ASP A 55 13.02 -4.99 -6.83
C ASP A 55 14.54 -5.24 -6.87
N ARG A 56 15.19 -4.87 -7.98
CA ARG A 56 16.62 -5.10 -8.20
C ARG A 56 17.34 -3.80 -8.52
N THR A 57 18.52 -3.62 -7.94
CA THR A 57 19.43 -2.50 -8.24
C THR A 57 20.71 -3.04 -8.86
N PHE A 58 21.04 -2.54 -10.06
CA PHE A 58 22.29 -2.89 -10.76
C PHE A 58 23.49 -2.03 -10.36
N VAL A 59 23.34 -1.20 -9.32
CA VAL A 59 24.42 -0.38 -8.77
C VAL A 59 25.03 -1.09 -7.56
N LYS A 60 26.37 -1.03 -7.44
CA LYS A 60 27.11 -1.81 -6.43
C LYS A 60 27.51 -1.04 -5.19
N THR A 61 27.48 0.29 -5.24
CA THR A 61 27.91 1.14 -4.12
C THR A 61 26.72 1.67 -3.34
N LEU A 62 26.82 1.66 -2.01
CA LEU A 62 25.75 2.13 -1.11
C LEU A 62 25.28 3.57 -1.40
N PRO A 63 26.17 4.55 -1.68
CA PRO A 63 25.71 5.91 -2.00
C PRO A 63 24.82 5.95 -3.26
N ARG A 64 25.20 5.21 -4.32
CA ARG A 64 24.41 5.15 -5.55
C ARG A 64 23.07 4.44 -5.34
N VAL A 65 23.04 3.39 -4.51
CA VAL A 65 21.78 2.72 -4.12
C VAL A 65 20.87 3.71 -3.41
N ARG A 66 21.37 4.44 -2.41
CA ARG A 66 20.56 5.41 -1.64
C ARG A 66 19.91 6.47 -2.53
N VAL A 67 20.70 7.07 -3.43
CA VAL A 67 20.18 8.05 -4.39
C VAL A 67 19.14 7.42 -5.30
N LYS A 68 19.39 6.21 -5.82
CA LYS A 68 18.43 5.50 -6.67
C LYS A 68 17.11 5.19 -5.95
N GLU A 69 17.16 4.76 -4.69
CA GLU A 69 15.94 4.53 -3.89
C GLU A 69 15.19 5.84 -3.62
N MET A 70 15.90 6.94 -3.35
CA MET A 70 15.28 8.26 -3.17
C MET A 70 14.50 8.69 -4.42
N PHE A 71 15.08 8.52 -5.61
CA PHE A 71 14.38 8.80 -6.87
C PHE A 71 13.15 7.91 -7.09
N LYS A 72 13.18 6.63 -6.67
CA LYS A 72 11.99 5.76 -6.73
C LYS A 72 10.86 6.27 -5.83
N CYS A 73 11.18 6.76 -4.63
CA CYS A 73 10.19 7.35 -3.74
C CYS A 73 9.58 8.62 -4.36
N PHE A 74 10.39 9.52 -4.91
CA PHE A 74 9.86 10.71 -5.60
C PHE A 74 9.00 10.35 -6.81
N ALA A 75 9.42 9.37 -7.61
CA ALA A 75 8.61 8.88 -8.73
C ALA A 75 7.27 8.30 -8.26
N TYR A 76 7.24 7.60 -7.11
CA TYR A 76 6.00 7.14 -6.50
C TYR A 76 5.10 8.31 -6.07
N ASP A 77 5.64 9.34 -5.44
CA ASP A 77 4.88 10.50 -4.98
C ASP A 77 4.23 11.24 -6.17
N LEU A 78 4.98 11.47 -7.26
CA LEU A 78 4.41 12.04 -8.50
C LEU A 78 3.33 11.13 -9.11
N TYR A 79 3.60 9.82 -9.21
CA TYR A 79 2.62 8.86 -9.73
C TYR A 79 1.34 8.84 -8.89
N GLN A 80 1.47 8.96 -7.56
CA GLN A 80 0.35 9.01 -6.65
C GLN A 80 -0.43 10.31 -6.80
N LEU A 81 0.23 11.46 -6.99
CA LEU A 81 -0.42 12.74 -7.24
C LEU A 81 -1.28 12.69 -8.51
N VAL A 82 -0.72 12.21 -9.62
CA VAL A 82 -1.45 12.03 -10.89
C VAL A 82 -2.64 11.09 -10.73
N THR A 83 -2.47 10.00 -9.98
CA THR A 83 -3.55 9.04 -9.71
C THR A 83 -4.68 9.66 -8.90
N LEU A 84 -4.36 10.52 -7.91
CA LEU A 84 -5.37 11.23 -7.12
C LEU A 84 -6.12 12.25 -7.96
N GLU A 85 -5.43 12.98 -8.82
CA GLU A 85 -6.07 13.97 -9.71
C GLU A 85 -7.01 13.30 -10.70
N ARG A 86 -6.59 12.18 -11.33
CA ARG A 86 -7.48 11.38 -12.19
C ARG A 86 -8.72 10.90 -11.46
N LYS A 87 -8.58 10.51 -10.19
CA LYS A 87 -9.71 10.09 -9.35
C LYS A 87 -10.64 11.26 -9.01
N ARG A 88 -10.09 12.45 -8.78
CA ARG A 88 -10.87 13.66 -8.55
C ARG A 88 -11.72 14.00 -9.78
N ILE A 89 -11.09 14.05 -10.96
CA ILE A 89 -11.76 14.37 -12.23
C ILE A 89 -12.88 13.36 -12.51
N SER A 90 -12.62 12.06 -12.32
CA SER A 90 -13.65 11.04 -12.57
C SER A 90 -14.86 11.17 -11.64
N VAL A 91 -14.64 11.47 -10.35
CA VAL A 91 -15.71 11.74 -9.39
C VAL A 91 -16.50 12.99 -9.79
N SER A 92 -15.82 14.07 -10.19
CA SER A 92 -16.46 15.30 -10.67
C SER A 92 -17.34 15.06 -11.89
N GLN A 93 -16.87 14.27 -12.88
CA GLN A 93 -17.67 13.93 -14.06
C GLN A 93 -18.91 13.10 -13.72
N VAL A 94 -18.78 12.11 -12.83
CA VAL A 94 -19.91 11.29 -12.38
C VAL A 94 -20.95 12.16 -11.67
N ASN A 95 -20.52 13.09 -10.83
CA ASN A 95 -21.43 14.01 -10.14
C ASN A 95 -22.15 14.94 -11.11
N ASN A 96 -21.45 15.46 -12.13
CA ASN A 96 -22.06 16.34 -13.13
C ASN A 96 -23.12 15.61 -13.96
N ARG A 97 -22.90 14.35 -14.35
CA ARG A 97 -23.91 13.55 -15.07
C ARG A 97 -25.19 13.36 -14.25
N LYS A 98 -25.08 13.12 -12.94
CA LYS A 98 -26.25 12.97 -12.05
C LYS A 98 -27.07 14.24 -11.87
N ILE A 99 -26.47 15.41 -12.09
CA ILE A 99 -27.17 16.70 -12.02
C ILE A 99 -27.95 16.94 -13.31
N VAL A 100 -27.41 16.53 -14.47
CA VAL A 100 -28.07 16.70 -15.79
C VAL A 100 -29.23 15.70 -15.99
N GLU A 101 -29.18 14.53 -15.34
CA GLU A 101 -30.24 13.50 -15.40
C GLU A 101 -31.40 13.73 -14.41
N LYS A 102 -31.41 14.85 -13.67
CA LYS A 102 -32.50 15.27 -12.77
C LYS A 102 -33.25 16.46 -13.36
#